data_AF-A0A8T4PR96-F1
#
_entry.id   AF-A0A8T4PR96-F1
#
_cell.length_a   1.000
_cell.length_b   1.000
_cell.length_c   1.000
_cell.angle_alpha   90.00
_cell.angle_beta   90.00
_cell.angle_gamma   90.00
#
_symmetry.space_group_name_H-M   'P 1'
#
loop_
_entity.id
_entity.type
_entity.pdbx_description
1 polymer ?
#
loop_
_entity_poly.entity_id
_entity_poly.type
_entity_poly.pdbx_seq_one_letter_code
_entity_poly.pdbx_strand_id
1 'polypeptide(L)'
;MKLPRPDYYQGILQLRDITEEIISFARNQIKKREDVAITKTVKLGNGVDLYITSQKFIRILGKKLKDSFGGELKISSKLHTKSREGKNLYRVNALFRLSKYRKGDVVMVRGDKVRLISIGKKIFARNLKTGNKLTIRKSDLN
;
A
#
# COMPACT_ATOMS: atom_id res chain seq x y z
N MET A 1 -2.72 -23.38 10.41
CA MET A 1 -2.24 -22.51 11.51
C MET A 1 -3.29 -22.48 12.64
N LYS A 2 -2.90 -22.63 13.91
CA LYS A 2 -3.80 -22.39 15.07
C LYS A 2 -3.71 -20.92 15.49
N LEU A 3 -4.85 -20.22 15.60
CA LEU A 3 -4.91 -18.83 16.03
C LEU A 3 -5.07 -18.74 17.57
N PRO A 4 -4.48 -17.73 18.24
CA PRO A 4 -4.71 -17.52 19.67
C PRO A 4 -6.17 -17.23 20.02
N ARG A 5 -6.87 -16.53 19.13
CA ARG A 5 -8.31 -16.22 19.18
C ARG A 5 -8.84 -16.08 17.74
N PRO A 6 -10.14 -16.35 17.48
CA PRO A 6 -10.71 -16.25 16.12
C PRO A 6 -10.56 -14.88 15.48
N ASP A 7 -10.60 -13.81 16.29
CA ASP A 7 -10.49 -12.42 15.88
C ASP A 7 -9.06 -11.85 15.95
N TYR A 8 -8.07 -12.69 16.28
CA TYR A 8 -6.69 -12.24 16.45
C TYR A 8 -6.13 -11.68 15.13
N TYR A 9 -5.46 -10.54 15.21
CA TYR A 9 -4.75 -9.96 14.07
C TYR A 9 -3.51 -9.18 14.53
N GLN A 10 -2.52 -9.10 13.64
CA GLN A 10 -1.29 -8.34 13.86
C GLN A 10 -1.25 -7.06 13.04
N GLY A 11 -2.12 -6.92 12.04
CA GLY A 11 -2.27 -5.66 11.36
C GLY A 11 -3.44 -5.61 10.39
N ILE A 12 -3.60 -4.45 9.78
CA ILE A 12 -4.67 -4.16 8.84
C ILE A 12 -4.04 -3.73 7.52
N LEU A 13 -4.41 -4.41 6.43
CA LEU A 13 -4.18 -3.95 5.07
C LEU A 13 -5.43 -3.19 4.62
N GLN A 14 -5.28 -1.88 4.46
CA GLN A 14 -6.32 -0.97 4.04
C GLN A 14 -6.13 -0.65 2.56
N LEU A 15 -7.08 -1.06 1.72
CA LEU A 15 -7.10 -0.77 0.29
C LEU A 15 -8.14 0.31 0.05
N ARG A 16 -7.76 1.42 -0.60
CA ARG A 16 -8.66 2.56 -0.88
C ARG A 16 -8.53 3.04 -2.32
N ASP A 17 -9.64 3.51 -2.88
CA ASP A 17 -9.74 4.09 -4.22
C ASP A 17 -9.20 3.11 -5.29
N ILE A 18 -9.52 1.83 -5.11
CA ILE A 18 -8.97 0.67 -5.82
C ILE A 18 -10.06 -0.11 -6.55
N THR A 19 -9.64 -0.92 -7.53
CA THR A 19 -10.52 -1.83 -8.27
C THR A 19 -10.67 -3.18 -7.56
N GLU A 20 -11.73 -3.94 -7.88
CA GLU A 20 -11.91 -5.31 -7.39
C GLU A 20 -10.76 -6.25 -7.80
N GLU A 21 -10.12 -6.00 -8.94
CA GLU A 21 -8.92 -6.73 -9.37
C GLU A 21 -7.80 -6.66 -8.32
N ILE A 22 -7.55 -5.47 -7.75
CA ILE A 22 -6.52 -5.26 -6.74
C ILE A 22 -6.89 -5.96 -5.42
N ILE A 23 -8.18 -5.95 -5.04
CA ILE A 23 -8.69 -6.69 -3.88
C ILE A 23 -8.46 -8.19 -4.07
N SER A 24 -8.83 -8.70 -5.24
CA SER A 24 -8.66 -10.10 -5.62
C SER A 24 -7.17 -10.49 -5.60
N PHE A 25 -6.31 -9.66 -6.18
CA PHE A 25 -4.86 -9.86 -6.12
C PHE A 25 -4.36 -9.98 -4.67
N ALA A 26 -4.73 -9.04 -3.79
CA ALA A 26 -4.31 -9.06 -2.39
C ALA A 26 -4.79 -10.34 -1.68
N ARG A 27 -6.06 -10.71 -1.86
CA ARG A 27 -6.62 -11.95 -1.31
C ARG A 27 -5.90 -13.18 -1.83
N ASN A 28 -5.60 -13.24 -3.12
CA ASN A 28 -4.88 -14.36 -3.73
C ASN A 28 -3.45 -14.47 -3.21
N GLN A 29 -2.74 -13.35 -2.96
CA GLN A 29 -1.42 -13.39 -2.32
C GLN A 29 -1.50 -13.93 -0.89
N ILE A 30 -2.55 -13.59 -0.13
CA ILE A 30 -2.75 -14.09 1.22
C ILE A 30 -3.08 -15.59 1.21
N LYS A 31 -3.98 -16.03 0.33
CA LYS A 31 -4.35 -17.46 0.18
C LYS A 31 -3.18 -18.38 -0.16
N LYS A 32 -2.12 -17.86 -0.80
CA LYS A 32 -0.88 -18.60 -1.10
C LYS A 32 0.00 -18.86 0.13
N ARG A 33 -0.38 -18.38 1.31
CA ARG A 33 0.40 -18.50 2.55
C ARG A 33 -0.38 -19.33 3.57
N GLU A 34 0.19 -20.45 4.00
CA GLU A 34 -0.41 -21.30 5.04
C GLU A 34 -0.27 -20.70 6.45
N ASP A 35 0.69 -19.80 6.63
CA ASP A 35 1.03 -19.11 7.89
C ASP A 35 0.33 -17.75 8.05
N VAL A 36 -0.54 -17.36 7.12
CA VAL A 36 -1.21 -16.07 7.13
C VAL A 36 -2.70 -16.24 6.85
N ALA A 37 -3.55 -15.60 7.65
CA ALA A 37 -4.99 -15.62 7.50
C ALA A 37 -5.59 -14.21 7.53
N ILE A 38 -6.74 -14.05 6.86
CA ILE A 38 -7.62 -12.89 7.03
C ILE A 38 -8.66 -13.27 8.09
N THR A 39 -8.66 -12.60 9.24
CA THR A 39 -9.61 -12.89 10.34
C THR A 39 -10.85 -12.01 10.30
N LYS A 40 -10.77 -10.85 9.64
CA LYS A 40 -11.92 -9.97 9.43
C LYS A 40 -11.75 -9.20 8.13
N THR A 41 -12.86 -9.02 7.42
CA THR A 41 -12.95 -8.14 6.25
C THR A 41 -14.01 -7.08 6.53
N VAL A 42 -13.69 -5.80 6.34
CA VAL A 42 -14.64 -4.69 6.47
C VAL A 42 -14.70 -3.96 5.14
N LYS A 43 -15.88 -3.98 4.50
CA LYS A 43 -16.13 -3.21 3.26
C LYS A 43 -16.45 -1.76 3.60
N LEU A 44 -15.98 -0.84 2.77
CA LEU A 44 -16.16 0.60 2.89
C LEU A 44 -16.58 1.16 1.52
N GLY A 45 -17.20 2.35 1.49
CA GLY A 45 -17.65 2.96 0.23
C GLY A 45 -16.53 3.15 -0.81
N ASN A 46 -15.28 3.36 -0.37
CA ASN A 46 -14.12 3.54 -1.25
C ASN A 46 -13.07 2.43 -1.11
N GLY A 47 -13.40 1.25 -0.57
CA GLY A 47 -12.45 0.14 -0.52
C GLY A 47 -12.72 -0.89 0.57
N VAL A 48 -11.66 -1.49 1.11
CA VAL A 48 -11.76 -2.61 2.06
C VAL A 48 -10.62 -2.63 3.07
N ASP A 49 -10.92 -3.05 4.29
CA ASP A 49 -9.93 -3.38 5.32
C ASP A 49 -9.85 -4.88 5.53
N LEU A 50 -8.64 -5.42 5.40
CA LEU A 50 -8.33 -6.83 5.63
C LEU A 50 -7.49 -6.93 6.92
N TYR A 51 -8.05 -7.57 7.94
CA TYR A 51 -7.38 -7.83 9.21
C TYR A 51 -6.58 -9.12 9.07
N ILE A 52 -5.26 -9.04 9.23
CA ILE A 52 -4.32 -10.10 8.85
C ILE A 52 -3.46 -10.49 10.05
N THR A 53 -3.18 -11.80 10.15
CA THR A 53 -2.48 -12.43 11.29
C THR A 53 -0.97 -12.26 11.28
N SER A 54 -0.38 -11.65 10.24
CA SER A 54 1.07 -11.47 10.09
C SER A 54 1.43 -10.04 9.71
N GLN A 55 2.03 -9.31 10.65
CA GLN A 55 2.52 -7.94 10.38
C GLN A 55 3.66 -7.90 9.35
N LYS A 56 4.50 -8.94 9.30
CA LYS A 56 5.59 -9.06 8.32
C LYS A 56 5.01 -9.18 6.91
N PHE A 57 4.01 -10.04 6.74
CA PHE A 57 3.38 -10.25 5.44
C PHE A 57 2.64 -9.02 4.94
N ILE A 58 1.97 -8.27 5.83
CA ILE A 58 1.30 -7.00 5.46
C ILE A 58 2.28 -6.01 4.81
N ARG A 59 3.50 -5.86 5.35
CA ARG A 59 4.52 -4.96 4.79
C ARG A 59 4.98 -5.42 3.40
N ILE A 60 5.20 -6.72 3.24
CA ILE A 60 5.59 -7.33 1.96
C ILE A 60 4.49 -7.14 0.92
N LEU A 61 3.24 -7.47 1.28
CA LEU A 61 2.09 -7.36 0.39
C LEU A 61 1.81 -5.90 0.01
N GLY A 62 1.88 -4.97 0.97
CA GLY A 62 1.74 -3.54 0.70
C GLY A 62 2.77 -3.04 -0.31
N LYS A 63 4.05 -3.43 -0.16
CA LYS A 63 5.11 -3.08 -1.12
C LYS A 63 4.82 -3.71 -2.49
N LYS A 64 4.44 -4.99 -2.53
CA LYS A 64 4.10 -5.68 -3.77
C LYS A 64 2.94 -5.02 -4.51
N LEU A 65 1.89 -4.59 -3.80
CA LEU A 65 0.79 -3.83 -4.38
C LEU A 65 1.28 -2.54 -5.04
N LYS A 66 2.13 -1.79 -4.34
CA LYS A 66 2.74 -0.56 -4.89
C LYS A 66 3.60 -0.84 -6.13
N ASP A 67 4.42 -1.88 -6.08
CA ASP A 67 5.32 -2.22 -7.17
C ASP A 67 4.56 -2.73 -8.40
N SER A 68 3.46 -3.48 -8.22
CA SER A 68 2.63 -4.03 -9.30
C SER A 68 1.63 -3.04 -9.89
N PHE A 69 0.98 -2.22 -9.06
CA PHE A 69 -0.14 -1.36 -9.47
C PHE A 69 0.18 0.14 -9.41
N GLY A 70 1.41 0.51 -9.03
CA GLY A 70 1.74 1.89 -8.69
C GLY A 70 1.02 2.35 -7.43
N GLY A 71 0.80 3.66 -7.26
CA GLY A 71 0.06 4.16 -6.11
C GLY A 71 0.92 4.56 -4.91
N GLU A 72 0.21 4.90 -3.83
CA GLU A 72 0.78 5.34 -2.57
C GLU A 72 0.63 4.26 -1.51
N LEU A 73 1.72 3.98 -0.79
CA LEU A 73 1.74 3.08 0.34
C LEU A 73 2.22 3.86 1.58
N LYS A 74 1.40 3.87 2.62
CA LYS A 74 1.77 4.37 3.95
C LYS A 74 1.75 3.22 4.94
N ILE A 75 2.82 3.04 5.70
CA ILE A 75 2.90 2.03 6.74
C ILE A 75 3.13 2.71 8.08
N SER A 76 2.34 2.37 9.08
CA SER A 76 2.52 2.80 10.46
C SER A 76 2.42 1.60 11.40
N SER A 77 2.95 1.77 12.61
CA SER A 77 2.86 0.77 13.67
C SER A 77 2.51 1.45 14.98
N LYS A 78 1.61 0.84 15.75
CA LYS A 78 1.22 1.31 17.08
C LYS A 78 1.50 0.20 18.09
N LEU A 79 2.07 0.58 19.24
CA LEU A 79 2.19 -0.34 20.37
C LEU A 79 0.79 -0.77 20.80
N HIS A 80 0.52 -2.07 20.80
CA HIS A 80 -0.77 -2.61 21.16
C HIS A 80 -0.79 -3.07 22.61
N THR A 81 0.21 -3.85 23.02
CA THR A 81 0.34 -4.35 24.39
C THR A 81 1.78 -4.80 24.65
N LYS A 82 2.05 -5.22 25.88
CA LYS A 82 3.30 -5.89 26.27
C LYS A 82 2.97 -7.35 26.54
N SER A 83 3.80 -8.26 26.05
CA SER A 83 3.70 -9.67 26.41
C SER A 83 4.01 -9.87 27.89
N ARG A 84 3.64 -11.04 28.43
CA ARG A 84 3.98 -11.44 29.81
C ARG A 84 5.49 -11.43 30.07
N GLU A 85 6.30 -11.68 29.03
CA GLU A 85 7.77 -11.63 29.05
C GLU A 85 8.35 -10.22 28.90
N GLY A 86 7.51 -9.17 28.86
CA GLY A 86 7.97 -7.79 28.71
C GLY A 86 8.28 -7.36 27.28
N LYS A 87 8.09 -8.21 26.26
CA LYS A 87 8.26 -7.81 24.85
C LYS A 87 7.10 -6.95 24.36
N ASN A 88 7.39 -5.85 23.69
CA ASN A 88 6.39 -4.97 23.09
C ASN A 88 5.75 -5.63 21.84
N LEU A 89 4.42 -5.73 21.83
CA LEU A 89 3.64 -6.26 20.73
C LEU A 89 2.97 -5.11 19.98
N TYR A 90 3.31 -4.96 18.71
CA TYR A 90 2.80 -3.90 17.84
C TYR A 90 1.70 -4.41 16.92
N ARG A 91 0.82 -3.49 16.51
CA ARG A 91 -0.06 -3.69 15.35
C ARG A 91 0.37 -2.79 14.20
N VAL A 92 0.38 -3.33 12.99
CA VAL A 92 0.78 -2.62 11.77
C VAL A 92 -0.44 -2.21 10.94
N ASN A 93 -0.49 -0.96 10.49
CA ASN A 93 -1.43 -0.52 9.48
C ASN A 93 -0.67 -0.26 8.17
N ALA A 94 -1.09 -0.89 7.09
CA ALA A 94 -0.61 -0.59 5.74
C ALA A 94 -1.78 -0.06 4.91
N LEU A 95 -1.67 1.19 4.47
CA LEU A 95 -2.66 1.87 3.66
C LEU A 95 -2.14 1.99 2.24
N PHE A 96 -2.81 1.32 1.32
CA PHE A 96 -2.57 1.39 -0.10
C PHE A 96 -3.68 2.18 -0.80
N ARG A 97 -3.28 3.17 -1.60
CA ARG A 97 -4.16 3.92 -2.50
C ARG A 97 -3.68 3.77 -3.93
N LEU A 98 -4.59 3.42 -4.84
CA LEU A 98 -4.26 3.48 -6.26
C LEU A 98 -4.03 4.94 -6.66
N SER A 99 -3.00 5.18 -7.46
CA SER A 99 -2.75 6.48 -8.08
C SER A 99 -3.09 6.36 -9.56
N LYS A 100 -3.67 7.42 -10.13
CA LYS A 100 -3.84 7.54 -11.58
C LYS A 100 -2.53 7.47 -12.34
N TYR A 101 -1.42 7.81 -11.67
CA TYR A 101 -0.09 7.90 -12.24
C TYR A 101 0.87 6.88 -11.61
N ARG A 102 1.75 6.33 -12.45
CA ARG A 102 2.80 5.35 -12.12
C ARG A 102 4.17 5.85 -12.57
N LYS A 103 5.22 5.28 -11.97
CA LYS A 103 6.60 5.52 -12.42
C LYS A 103 6.72 5.07 -13.87
N GLY A 104 7.31 5.92 -14.70
CA GLY A 104 7.52 5.68 -16.12
C GLY A 104 6.51 6.39 -17.02
N ASP A 105 5.35 6.78 -16.49
CA ASP A 105 4.31 7.48 -17.24
C ASP A 105 4.84 8.80 -17.81
N VAL A 106 4.34 9.15 -19.00
CA VAL A 106 4.58 10.46 -19.61
C VAL A 106 3.33 11.30 -19.43
N VAL A 107 3.49 12.45 -18.78
CA VAL A 107 2.40 13.38 -18.46
C VAL A 107 2.75 14.78 -18.95
N MET A 108 1.73 15.61 -19.15
CA MET A 108 1.90 17.01 -19.50
C MET A 108 1.88 17.85 -18.23
N VAL A 109 2.95 18.61 -17.99
CA VAL A 109 3.06 19.52 -16.84
C VAL A 109 3.42 20.89 -17.39
N ARG A 110 2.54 21.88 -17.20
CA ARG A 110 2.76 23.28 -17.62
C ARG A 110 3.20 23.41 -19.10
N GLY A 111 2.60 22.60 -19.97
CA GLY A 111 2.88 22.59 -21.42
C GLY A 111 4.04 21.69 -21.86
N ASP A 112 4.80 21.10 -20.93
CA ASP A 112 5.90 20.20 -21.26
C ASP A 112 5.57 18.72 -20.98
N LYS A 113 6.00 17.84 -21.89
CA LYS A 113 5.96 16.39 -21.68
C LYS A 113 7.09 15.99 -20.74
N VAL A 114 6.74 15.38 -19.62
CA VAL A 114 7.69 14.92 -18.62
C VAL A 114 7.46 13.44 -18.31
N ARG A 115 8.55 12.69 -18.11
CA ARG A 115 8.50 11.28 -17.69
C ARG A 115 8.63 11.18 -16.18
N LEU A 116 7.68 10.53 -15.52
CA LEU A 116 7.68 10.36 -14.06
C LEU A 116 8.77 9.36 -13.64
N ILE A 117 9.74 9.82 -12.85
CA ILE A 117 10.83 9.01 -12.31
C ILE A 117 10.45 8.38 -10.97
N SER A 118 9.69 9.11 -10.14
CA SER A 118 9.25 8.64 -8.83
C SER A 118 7.98 9.36 -8.41
N ILE A 119 7.06 8.61 -7.79
CA ILE A 119 5.78 9.11 -7.28
C ILE A 119 5.67 8.68 -5.82
N GLY A 120 5.60 9.66 -4.92
CA GLY A 120 5.54 9.47 -3.49
C GLY A 120 5.32 10.81 -2.79
N LYS A 121 5.98 11.03 -1.64
CA LYS A 121 5.92 12.31 -0.92
C LYS A 121 6.39 13.49 -1.78
N LYS A 122 7.38 13.25 -2.65
CA LYS A 122 7.81 14.17 -3.72
C LYS A 122 7.67 13.44 -5.04
N ILE A 123 7.31 14.16 -6.09
CA ILE A 123 7.20 13.61 -7.45
C ILE A 123 8.37 14.15 -8.26
N PHE A 124 9.20 13.24 -8.77
CA PHE A 124 10.31 13.58 -9.64
C PHE A 124 9.96 13.22 -11.07
N ALA A 125 10.24 14.12 -11.99
CA ALA A 125 10.06 13.91 -13.41
C ALA A 125 11.30 14.33 -14.20
N ARG A 126 11.43 13.84 -15.43
CA ARG A 126 12.43 14.27 -16.39
C ARG A 126 11.72 14.92 -17.57
N ASN A 127 12.09 16.16 -17.90
CA ASN A 127 11.59 16.82 -19.10
C ASN A 127 12.11 16.08 -20.34
N LEU A 128 11.22 15.72 -21.26
CA LEU A 128 11.58 14.97 -22.45
C LEU A 128 12.26 15.82 -23.53
N LYS A 129 12.09 17.15 -23.51
CA LYS A 129 12.78 18.07 -24.41
C LYS A 129 14.19 18.39 -23.92
N THR A 130 14.34 18.75 -22.65
CA THR A 130 15.62 19.25 -22.11
C THR A 130 16.45 18.20 -21.37
N GLY A 131 15.88 17.04 -21.04
CA GLY A 131 16.54 16.00 -20.24
C GLY A 131 16.66 16.33 -18.74
N ASN A 132 16.32 17.55 -18.34
CA ASN A 132 16.45 18.04 -16.96
C ASN A 132 15.49 17.33 -16.00
N LYS A 133 15.98 17.06 -14.79
CA LYS A 133 15.18 16.53 -13.69
C LYS A 133 14.50 17.68 -12.96
N LEU A 134 13.19 17.54 -12.71
CA LEU A 134 12.39 18.51 -11.98
C LEU A 134 11.54 17.82 -10.90
N THR A 135 11.17 18.60 -9.89
CA THR A 135 10.21 18.19 -8.87
C THR A 135 8.87 18.82 -9.17
N ILE A 136 7.80 18.02 -9.24
CA ILE A 136 6.44 18.48 -9.52
C ILE A 136 5.55 18.22 -8.30
N ARG A 137 4.48 19.01 -8.15
CA ARG A 137 3.47 18.82 -7.11
C ARG A 137 2.41 17.85 -7.62
N LYS A 138 1.68 17.22 -6.69
CA LYS A 138 0.55 16.37 -7.04
C LYS A 138 -0.57 17.17 -7.74
N SER A 139 -0.71 18.46 -7.42
CA SER A 139 -1.62 19.38 -8.10
C SER A 139 -1.22 19.71 -9.54
N ASP A 140 0.03 19.47 -9.95
CA ASP A 140 0.46 19.63 -11.35
C ASP A 140 0.09 18.39 -12.20
N LEU A 141 -0.43 17.32 -11.58
CA LEU A 141 -0.90 16.09 -12.20
C LEU A 141 -2.43 16.08 -12.14
N ASN A 142 -3.11 16.55 -13.19
CA ASN A 142 -4.57 16.70 -13.28
C ASN A 142 -5.42 15.58 -12.63
#